data_AF-Q3KQ25-F1
#
_entry.id   AF-Q3KQ25-F1
#
_cell.length_a   1.000
_cell.length_b   1.000
_cell.length_c   1.000
_cell.angle_alpha   90.00
_cell.angle_beta   90.00
_cell.angle_gamma   90.00
#
_symmetry.space_group_name_H-M   'P 1'
#
loop_
_entity.id
_entity.type
_entity.pdbx_description
1 polymer ?
#
loop_
_entity_poly.entity_id
_entity_poly.type
_entity_poly.pdbx_seq_one_letter_code
_entity_poly.pdbx_strand_id
1 'polypeptide(L)'
;MYSRIIAVIGGFLVLASGAGEIYRQKPRSRSLQSTGQVFLGIYLICVAYTLQHSKDDRLAYLDFIPGGEPALQILFVLYGVLALSFLSGYYVRSTSQVLAVLLPFSLLLIDGNLGYWHSSRKVEFWNQMRLIGQNVGIFGAVVILATDG
;
A
#
# COMPACT_ATOMS: atom_id res chain seq x y z
N MET A 1 -8.09 1.78 -8.39
CA MET A 1 -8.41 0.35 -8.66
C MET A 1 -7.27 -0.40 -9.32
N TYR A 2 -6.78 -0.01 -10.51
CA TYR A 2 -5.70 -0.74 -11.20
C TYR A 2 -4.34 -0.73 -10.49
N SER A 3 -4.01 0.34 -9.76
CA SER A 3 -2.76 0.45 -9.00
C SER A 3 -2.58 -0.66 -7.95
N ARG A 4 -3.66 -1.12 -7.32
CA ARG A 4 -3.62 -2.19 -6.30
C ARG A 4 -3.29 -3.56 -6.90
N ILE A 5 -3.68 -3.81 -8.15
CA ILE A 5 -3.33 -5.06 -8.85
C ILE A 5 -1.82 -5.12 -9.10
N ILE A 6 -1.21 -3.99 -9.53
CA ILE A 6 0.24 -3.87 -9.72
C ILE A 6 0.98 -4.16 -8.40
N ALA A 7 0.48 -3.61 -7.29
CA ALA A 7 1.04 -3.85 -5.96
C ALA A 7 0.94 -5.32 -5.53
N VAL A 8 -0.18 -5.98 -5.80
CA VAL A 8 -0.37 -7.41 -5.53
C VAL A 8 0.61 -8.26 -6.34
N ILE A 9 0.78 -7.96 -7.64
CA ILE A 9 1.79 -8.62 -8.48
C ILE A 9 3.20 -8.40 -7.92
N GLY A 10 3.50 -7.16 -7.52
CA GLY A 10 4.77 -6.83 -6.85
C GLY A 10 4.98 -7.63 -5.57
N GLY A 11 3.94 -7.80 -4.76
CA GLY A 11 3.97 -8.61 -3.55
C GLY A 11 4.24 -10.08 -3.82
N PHE A 12 3.64 -10.66 -4.85
CA PHE A 12 3.93 -12.03 -5.28
C PHE A 12 5.36 -12.19 -5.81
N LEU A 13 5.93 -11.19 -6.49
CA LEU A 13 7.33 -11.23 -6.92
C LEU A 13 8.30 -11.20 -5.73
N VAL A 14 7.97 -10.42 -4.69
CA VAL A 14 8.73 -10.42 -3.42
C VAL A 14 8.64 -11.78 -2.74
N LEU A 15 7.46 -12.38 -2.66
CA LEU A 15 7.28 -13.73 -2.12
C LEU A 15 8.07 -14.77 -2.92
N ALA A 16 7.95 -14.77 -4.24
CA ALA A 16 8.68 -15.67 -5.14
C ALA A 16 10.20 -15.46 -5.08
N SER A 17 10.65 -14.26 -4.69
CA SER A 17 12.06 -13.99 -4.43
C SER A 17 12.60 -14.71 -3.19
N GLY A 18 11.74 -15.35 -2.38
CA GLY A 18 12.03 -16.05 -1.12
C GLY A 18 12.39 -15.12 0.04
N ALA A 19 11.88 -13.89 0.00
CA ALA A 19 11.98 -12.92 1.09
C ALA A 19 11.27 -13.44 2.35
N GLY A 20 11.90 -13.33 3.53
CA GLY A 20 11.31 -13.76 4.81
C GLY A 20 11.30 -15.28 5.07
N GLU A 21 11.88 -16.09 4.21
CA GLU A 21 11.91 -17.55 4.38
C GLU A 21 13.15 -18.00 5.18
N ILE A 22 12.93 -18.52 6.39
CA ILE A 22 14.01 -18.91 7.33
C ILE A 22 14.69 -20.22 6.89
N TYR A 23 13.94 -21.18 6.31
CA TYR A 23 14.43 -22.50 5.91
C TYR A 23 14.68 -22.60 4.41
N ARG A 24 15.41 -21.62 3.88
CA ARG A 24 15.53 -21.43 2.44
C ARG A 24 16.52 -22.41 1.80
N GLN A 25 16.05 -23.23 0.85
CA GLN A 25 16.89 -24.21 0.13
C GLN A 25 17.54 -23.65 -1.15
N LYS A 26 17.04 -22.54 -1.71
CA LYS A 26 17.56 -21.90 -2.93
C LYS A 26 18.11 -20.50 -2.66
N PRO A 27 19.15 -20.03 -3.36
CA PRO A 27 19.67 -18.67 -3.18
C PRO A 27 18.66 -17.58 -3.55
N ARG A 28 18.82 -16.39 -2.95
CA ARG A 28 17.93 -15.22 -3.13
C ARG A 28 18.02 -14.62 -4.53
N SER A 29 16.88 -14.55 -5.22
CA SER A 29 16.78 -13.83 -6.49
C SER A 29 16.61 -12.33 -6.22
N ARG A 30 17.73 -11.61 -6.14
CA ARG A 30 17.74 -10.16 -5.88
C ARG A 30 17.03 -9.36 -6.97
N SER A 31 17.07 -9.82 -8.22
CA SER A 31 16.37 -9.18 -9.34
C SER A 31 14.86 -9.22 -9.16
N LEU A 32 14.30 -10.38 -8.77
CA LEU A 32 12.85 -10.54 -8.56
C LEU A 32 12.34 -9.66 -7.42
N GLN A 33 13.10 -9.60 -6.32
CA GLN A 33 12.77 -8.77 -5.19
C GLN A 33 12.81 -7.27 -5.55
N SER A 34 13.86 -6.84 -6.26
CA SER A 34 14.00 -5.45 -6.71
C SER A 34 12.84 -5.05 -7.63
N THR A 35 12.43 -5.92 -8.56
CA THR A 35 11.26 -5.66 -9.42
C THR A 35 9.97 -5.54 -8.60
N GLY A 36 9.79 -6.40 -7.59
CA GLY A 36 8.64 -6.33 -6.69
C GLY A 36 8.59 -5.05 -5.85
N GLN A 37 9.75 -4.57 -5.38
CA GLN A 37 9.87 -3.28 -4.69
C GLN A 37 9.52 -2.10 -5.60
N VAL A 38 9.96 -2.11 -6.86
CA VAL A 38 9.61 -1.07 -7.83
C VAL A 38 8.10 -1.01 -8.07
N PHE A 39 7.42 -2.16 -8.18
CA PHE A 39 5.96 -2.21 -8.32
C PHE A 39 5.23 -1.66 -7.08
N LEU A 40 5.74 -1.91 -5.87
CA LEU A 40 5.22 -1.27 -4.66
C LEU A 40 5.46 0.25 -4.65
N GLY A 41 6.61 0.71 -5.14
CA GLY A 41 6.92 2.13 -5.30
C GLY A 41 5.95 2.83 -6.26
N ILE A 42 5.72 2.25 -7.45
CA ILE A 42 4.74 2.75 -8.43
C ILE A 42 3.34 2.81 -7.82
N TYR A 43 2.94 1.78 -7.08
CA TYR A 43 1.67 1.76 -6.37
C TYR A 43 1.53 2.95 -5.41
N LEU A 44 2.55 3.26 -4.61
CA LEU A 44 2.53 4.38 -3.67
C LEU A 44 2.43 5.74 -4.37
N ILE A 45 3.11 5.91 -5.52
CA ILE A 45 2.94 7.10 -6.36
C ILE A 45 1.50 7.24 -6.81
N CYS A 46 0.89 6.14 -7.28
CA CYS A 46 -0.51 6.17 -7.69
C CYS A 46 -1.44 6.52 -6.51
N VAL A 47 -1.18 6.01 -5.31
CA VAL A 47 -1.97 6.34 -4.11
C VAL A 47 -1.83 7.82 -3.77
N ALA A 48 -0.62 8.36 -3.76
CA ALA A 48 -0.37 9.78 -3.51
C ALA A 48 -1.06 10.66 -4.56
N TYR A 49 -1.03 10.27 -5.83
CA TYR A 49 -1.73 10.98 -6.90
C TYR A 49 -3.25 10.95 -6.72
N THR A 50 -3.83 9.79 -6.41
CA THR A 50 -5.27 9.68 -6.16
C THR A 50 -5.71 10.53 -4.98
N LEU A 51 -4.88 10.63 -3.93
CA LEU A 51 -5.18 11.43 -2.74
C LEU A 51 -5.35 12.93 -3.07
N GLN A 52 -4.60 13.44 -4.05
CA GLN A 52 -4.65 14.86 -4.44
C GLN A 52 -5.69 15.16 -5.52
N HIS A 53 -5.93 14.23 -6.44
CA HIS A 53 -6.78 14.47 -7.61
C HIS A 53 -8.23 13.96 -7.45
N SER A 54 -8.45 12.91 -6.67
CA SER A 54 -9.78 12.32 -6.45
C SER A 54 -10.50 13.05 -5.31
N LYS A 55 -11.50 13.87 -5.67
CA LYS A 55 -12.33 14.60 -4.68
C LYS A 55 -13.04 13.64 -3.71
N ASP A 56 -13.42 12.47 -4.19
CA ASP A 56 -14.20 11.48 -3.45
C ASP A 56 -13.36 10.80 -2.37
N ASP A 57 -12.12 10.44 -2.71
CA ASP A 57 -11.16 9.88 -1.77
C ASP A 57 -10.71 10.95 -0.77
N ARG A 58 -10.45 12.17 -1.24
CA ARG A 58 -10.07 13.30 -0.38
C ARG A 58 -11.10 13.57 0.71
N LEU A 59 -12.39 13.52 0.38
CA LEU A 59 -13.48 13.69 1.35
C LEU A 59 -13.52 12.55 2.38
N ALA A 60 -13.31 11.29 1.95
CA ALA A 60 -13.25 10.16 2.87
C ALA A 60 -12.10 10.28 3.89
N TYR A 61 -10.95 10.80 3.45
CA TYR A 61 -9.82 11.07 4.35
C TYR A 61 -10.07 12.28 5.28
N LEU A 62 -10.72 13.35 4.78
CA LEU A 62 -11.02 14.54 5.59
C LEU A 62 -12.06 14.29 6.67
N ASP A 63 -13.03 13.41 6.41
CA ASP A 63 -14.09 13.05 7.37
C ASP A 63 -13.53 12.29 8.58
N PHE A 64 -12.45 11.51 8.38
CA PHE A 64 -11.87 10.67 9.43
C PHE A 64 -10.60 11.23 10.09
N ILE A 65 -9.82 12.08 9.41
CA ILE A 65 -8.57 12.60 9.96
C ILE A 65 -8.83 13.93 10.68
N PRO A 66 -8.69 13.98 12.03
CA PRO A 66 -8.79 15.22 12.80
C PRO A 66 -7.56 16.07 12.51
N GLY A 67 -7.63 16.87 11.45
CA GLY A 67 -6.50 17.65 10.95
C GLY A 67 -6.74 18.31 9.60
N GLY A 68 -7.83 17.96 8.89
CA GLY A 68 -8.23 18.67 7.69
C GLY A 68 -7.20 18.61 6.56
N GLU A 69 -7.09 19.70 5.79
CA GLU A 69 -6.18 19.77 4.64
C GLU A 69 -4.68 19.61 4.96
N PRO A 70 -4.10 20.16 6.05
CA PRO A 70 -2.67 19.98 6.33
C PRO A 70 -2.32 18.52 6.64
N ALA A 71 -3.21 17.77 7.28
CA ALA A 71 -2.97 16.35 7.56
C ALA A 71 -2.93 15.53 6.27
N LEU A 72 -3.78 15.84 5.30
CA LEU A 72 -3.73 15.25 3.95
C LEU A 72 -2.41 15.55 3.23
N GLN A 73 -1.92 16.78 3.34
CA GLN A 73 -0.67 17.18 2.69
C GLN A 73 0.54 16.48 3.30
N ILE A 74 0.56 16.28 4.62
CA ILE A 74 1.58 15.44 5.30
C ILE A 74 1.52 14.00 4.79
N LEU A 75 0.32 13.44 4.64
CA LEU A 75 0.11 12.07 4.17
C LEU A 75 0.56 11.89 2.71
N PHE A 76 0.31 12.89 1.86
CA PHE A 76 0.83 12.94 0.49
C PHE A 76 2.36 12.92 0.46
N VAL A 77 3.01 13.79 1.24
CA VAL A 77 4.48 13.86 1.32
C VAL A 77 5.03 12.53 1.84
N LEU A 78 4.40 11.95 2.86
CA LEU A 78 4.81 10.67 3.43
C LEU A 78 4.76 9.55 2.39
N TYR A 79 3.65 9.40 1.66
CA TYR A 79 3.57 8.40 0.59
C TYR A 79 4.59 8.64 -0.53
N GLY A 80 4.86 9.90 -0.88
CA GLY A 80 5.88 10.27 -1.86
C GLY A 80 7.29 9.85 -1.42
N VAL A 81 7.66 10.13 -0.17
CA VAL A 81 8.96 9.73 0.39
C VAL A 81 9.09 8.20 0.44
N LEU A 82 8.03 7.50 0.88
CA LEU A 82 8.02 6.03 0.89
C LEU A 82 8.20 5.47 -0.52
N ALA A 83 7.52 6.04 -1.53
CA ALA A 83 7.64 5.62 -2.92
C ALA A 83 9.06 5.78 -3.46
N LEU A 84 9.70 6.93 -3.20
CA LEU A 84 11.07 7.19 -3.62
C LEU A 84 12.05 6.21 -2.97
N SER A 85 11.84 5.85 -1.70
CA SER A 85 12.66 4.86 -1.02
C SER A 85 12.54 3.46 -1.65
N PHE A 86 11.32 3.02 -2.02
CA PHE A 86 11.12 1.75 -2.72
C PHE A 86 11.73 1.75 -4.13
N LEU A 87 11.63 2.86 -4.87
CA LEU A 87 12.20 2.98 -6.21
C LEU A 87 13.73 3.07 -6.20
N SER A 88 14.29 3.78 -5.21
CA SER A 88 15.74 3.91 -5.04
C SER A 88 16.38 2.65 -4.44
N GLY A 89 15.59 1.74 -3.85
CA GLY A 89 16.11 0.58 -3.11
C GLY A 89 16.84 0.95 -1.81
N TYR A 90 16.73 2.20 -1.35
CA TYR A 90 17.44 2.71 -0.17
C TYR A 90 16.53 2.69 1.05
N TYR A 91 17.01 2.14 2.18
CA TYR A 91 16.25 1.94 3.43
C TYR A 91 14.91 1.18 3.27
N VAL A 92 14.81 0.25 2.32
CA VAL A 92 13.57 -0.49 2.03
C VAL A 92 12.96 -1.13 3.28
N ARG A 93 13.78 -1.68 4.18
CA ARG A 93 13.30 -2.30 5.42
C ARG A 93 12.57 -1.32 6.33
N SER A 94 13.17 -0.16 6.60
CA SER A 94 12.56 0.88 7.45
C SER A 94 11.28 1.43 6.81
N THR A 95 11.32 1.64 5.49
CA THR A 95 10.18 2.10 4.69
C THR A 95 9.04 1.10 4.70
N SER A 96 9.34 -0.20 4.61
CA SER A 96 8.38 -1.28 4.75
C SER A 96 7.78 -1.34 6.16
N GLN A 97 8.56 -1.08 7.22
CA GLN A 97 8.02 -1.02 8.58
C GLN A 97 7.03 0.13 8.76
N VAL A 98 7.37 1.33 8.26
CA VAL A 98 6.45 2.48 8.30
C VAL A 98 5.18 2.19 7.50
N LEU A 99 5.33 1.61 6.30
CA LEU A 99 4.19 1.26 5.46
C LEU A 99 3.33 0.14 6.07
N ALA A 100 3.93 -0.82 6.78
CA ALA A 100 3.22 -1.88 7.49
C ALA A 100 2.35 -1.32 8.63
N VAL A 101 2.78 -0.25 9.30
CA VAL A 101 1.93 0.42 10.29
C VAL A 101 0.82 1.20 9.59
N LEU A 102 1.13 1.88 8.49
CA LEU A 102 0.22 2.82 7.85
C LEU A 102 -0.89 2.14 7.02
N LEU A 103 -0.61 1.00 6.39
CA LEU A 103 -1.59 0.27 5.57
C LEU A 103 -2.83 -0.19 6.36
N PRO A 104 -2.71 -0.83 7.53
CA PRO A 104 -3.86 -1.20 8.37
C PRO A 104 -4.73 -0.01 8.75
N PHE A 105 -4.12 1.14 9.11
CA PHE A 105 -4.88 2.36 9.39
C PHE A 105 -5.66 2.81 8.14
N SER A 106 -5.02 2.82 6.97
CA SER A 106 -5.71 3.19 5.73
C SER A 106 -6.82 2.20 5.35
N LEU A 107 -6.61 0.90 5.57
CA LEU A 107 -7.59 -0.14 5.26
C LEU A 107 -8.81 -0.05 6.18
N LEU A 108 -8.61 0.09 7.50
CA LEU A 108 -9.72 0.13 8.46
C LEU A 108 -10.52 1.43 8.39
N LEU A 109 -9.84 2.57 8.25
CA LEU A 109 -10.50 3.88 8.28
C LEU A 109 -11.19 4.23 6.96
N ILE A 110 -10.61 3.85 5.82
CA ILE A 110 -11.11 4.28 4.50
C ILE A 110 -11.86 3.16 3.80
N ASP A 111 -11.20 2.01 3.58
CA ASP A 111 -11.81 0.90 2.85
C ASP A 111 -12.83 0.13 3.72
N GLY A 112 -12.67 0.14 5.05
CA GLY A 112 -13.56 -0.49 6.02
C GLY A 112 -14.86 0.28 6.28
N ASN A 113 -14.96 1.54 5.83
CA ASN A 113 -16.18 2.34 5.99
C ASN A 113 -17.24 1.99 4.95
N LEU A 114 -17.81 0.78 5.08
CA LEU A 114 -18.86 0.28 4.21
C LEU A 114 -20.10 1.20 4.22
N GLY A 115 -20.36 1.90 5.32
CA GLY A 115 -21.47 2.86 5.43
C GLY A 115 -21.33 4.05 4.49
N TYR A 116 -20.16 4.71 4.47
CA TYR A 116 -19.90 5.84 3.56
C TYR A 116 -20.00 5.40 2.10
N TRP A 117 -19.34 4.30 1.73
CA TRP A 117 -19.25 3.86 0.35
C TRP A 117 -20.54 3.23 -0.19
N HIS A 118 -21.26 2.48 0.64
CA HIS A 118 -22.49 1.82 0.23
C HIS A 118 -23.70 2.76 0.31
N SER A 119 -23.85 3.50 1.42
CA SER A 119 -25.01 4.38 1.61
C SER A 119 -24.91 5.70 0.85
N SER A 120 -23.72 6.32 0.78
CA SER A 120 -23.56 7.66 0.14
C SER A 120 -23.17 7.58 -1.33
N ARG A 121 -22.41 6.54 -1.74
CA ARG A 121 -21.84 6.43 -3.09
C ARG A 121 -22.36 5.25 -3.91
N LYS A 122 -23.23 4.40 -3.34
CA LYS A 122 -23.81 3.22 -4.00
C LYS A 122 -22.77 2.30 -4.62
N VAL A 123 -21.58 2.20 -4.02
CA VAL A 123 -20.54 1.29 -4.49
C VAL A 123 -20.98 -0.15 -4.21
N GLU A 124 -20.75 -1.03 -5.19
CA GLU A 124 -21.03 -2.45 -5.05
C GLU A 124 -20.22 -3.07 -3.91
N PHE A 125 -20.91 -3.79 -3.02
CA PHE A 125 -20.30 -4.45 -1.86
C PHE A 125 -19.14 -5.36 -2.24
N TRP A 126 -19.30 -6.19 -3.28
CA TRP A 126 -18.26 -7.12 -3.73
C TRP A 126 -17.02 -6.42 -4.27
N ASN A 127 -17.18 -5.23 -4.85
CA ASN A 127 -16.05 -4.44 -5.29
C ASN A 127 -15.23 -3.92 -4.09
N GLN A 128 -15.89 -3.52 -3.00
CA GLN A 128 -15.22 -3.16 -1.75
C GLN A 128 -14.51 -4.35 -1.12
N MET A 129 -15.18 -5.51 -1.02
CA MET A 129 -14.55 -6.73 -0.50
C MET A 129 -13.32 -7.13 -1.31
N ARG A 130 -13.37 -6.98 -2.64
CA ARG A 130 -12.20 -7.21 -3.52
C ARG A 130 -11.06 -6.24 -3.22
N LEU A 131 -11.34 -4.95 -3.00
CA LEU A 131 -10.34 -3.94 -2.67
C LEU A 131 -9.66 -4.18 -1.32
N ILE A 132 -10.45 -4.58 -0.32
CA ILE A 132 -9.95 -4.99 1.00
C ILE A 132 -9.03 -6.20 0.85
N GLY A 133 -9.46 -7.24 0.13
CA GLY A 133 -8.63 -8.44 -0.12
C GLY A 133 -7.30 -8.13 -0.80
N GLN A 134 -7.31 -7.22 -1.80
CA GLN A 134 -6.07 -6.77 -2.44
C GLN A 134 -5.14 -6.06 -1.46
N ASN A 135 -5.67 -5.18 -0.60
CA ASN A 135 -4.86 -4.49 0.41
C ASN A 135 -4.28 -5.44 1.46
N VAL A 136 -5.02 -6.48 1.87
CA VAL A 136 -4.50 -7.51 2.77
C VAL A 136 -3.31 -8.22 2.12
N GLY A 137 -3.39 -8.54 0.82
CA GLY A 137 -2.27 -9.10 0.06
C GLY A 137 -1.05 -8.19 0.01
N ILE A 138 -1.26 -6.89 -0.25
CA ILE A 138 -0.18 -5.87 -0.25
C ILE A 138 0.44 -5.76 1.14
N PHE A 139 -0.38 -5.71 2.19
CA PHE A 139 0.07 -5.67 3.57
C PHE A 139 0.95 -6.88 3.92
N GLY A 140 0.54 -8.09 3.55
CA GLY A 140 1.35 -9.29 3.76
C GLY A 140 2.73 -9.20 3.10
N ALA A 141 2.80 -8.72 1.86
CA ALA A 141 4.08 -8.52 1.18
C ALA A 141 4.96 -7.46 1.85
N VAL A 142 4.36 -6.37 2.34
CA VAL A 142 5.07 -5.30 3.05
C VAL A 142 5.61 -5.78 4.39
N VAL A 143 4.83 -6.57 5.13
CA VAL A 143 5.28 -7.19 6.40
C VAL A 143 6.48 -8.09 6.17
N ILE A 144 6.45 -8.91 5.12
CA ILE A 144 7.58 -9.76 4.77
C ILE A 144 8.83 -8.91 4.54
N LEU A 145 8.76 -7.86 3.70
CA LEU A 145 9.89 -6.94 3.49
C LEU A 145 10.35 -6.21 4.76
N ALA A 146 9.43 -5.91 5.68
CA ALA A 146 9.75 -5.26 6.96
C ALA A 146 10.54 -6.20 7.90
N THR A 147 10.25 -7.50 7.83
CA THR A 147 10.89 -8.56 8.62
C THR A 147 12.12 -9.19 7.97
N ASP A 148 12.28 -9.02 6.65
CA ASP A 148 13.37 -9.59 5.87
C ASP A 148 14.71 -8.91 6.24
N GLY A 149 15.62 -9.70 6.79
CA GLY A 149 16.97 -9.30 7.25
C GLY A 149 18.03 -9.46 6.17
#